data_AF-A0A7J8RHG1-F1
#
_entry.id   AF-A0A7J8RHG1-F1
#
_cell.length_a   1.000
_cell.length_b   1.000
_cell.length_c   1.000
_cell.angle_alpha   90.00
_cell.angle_beta   90.00
_cell.angle_gamma   90.00
#
_symmetry.space_group_name_H-M   'P 1'
#
loop_
_entity.id
_entity.type
_entity.pdbx_description
1 polymer ?
#
loop_
_entity_poly.entity_id
_entity_poly.type
_entity_poly.pdbx_seq_one_letter_code
_entity_poly.pdbx_strand_id
1 'polypeptide(L)'
;MRNMLANLWHPLGGISITDIGEKRVLFRFYNMIDLKRVIDGMPWFFNRNLIVFYKLENEEDHLQFGNFIGQFMEYDATLVTRGVRNYMH
;
A
#
# COMPACT_ATOMS: atom_id res chain seq x y z
N MET A 1 1.77 -2.73 -10.90
CA MET A 1 1.04 -3.58 -9.93
C MET A 1 -0.39 -3.10 -9.69
N ARG A 2 -0.59 -1.80 -9.40
CA ARG A 2 -1.90 -1.17 -9.10
C ARG A 2 -3.07 -1.57 -10.02
N ASN A 3 -2.96 -1.37 -11.34
CA ASN A 3 -4.09 -1.65 -12.26
C ASN A 3 -4.45 -3.14 -12.34
N MET A 4 -3.48 -4.05 -12.18
CA MET A 4 -3.72 -5.48 -12.28
C MET A 4 -4.46 -6.02 -11.04
N LEU A 5 -4.10 -5.57 -9.84
CA LEU A 5 -4.80 -5.95 -8.60
C LEU A 5 -6.17 -5.30 -8.48
N ALA A 6 -6.30 -4.04 -8.90
CA ALA A 6 -7.60 -3.37 -8.98
C ALA A 6 -8.54 -4.10 -9.96
N ASN A 7 -8.03 -4.54 -11.12
CA ASN A 7 -8.79 -5.34 -12.07
C ASN A 7 -9.11 -6.74 -11.54
N LEU A 8 -8.19 -7.37 -10.78
CA LEU A 8 -8.38 -8.71 -10.22
C LEU A 8 -9.52 -8.75 -9.20
N TRP A 9 -9.58 -7.79 -8.28
CA TRP A 9 -10.59 -7.77 -7.23
C TRP A 9 -11.88 -7.05 -7.61
N HIS A 10 -11.81 -6.21 -8.65
CA HIS A 10 -12.93 -5.45 -9.20
C HIS A 10 -13.80 -4.78 -8.10
N PRO A 11 -13.20 -3.94 -7.23
CA PRO A 11 -13.87 -3.39 -6.06
C PRO A 11 -15.01 -2.45 -6.47
N LEU A 12 -16.17 -2.61 -5.82
CA LEU A 12 -17.37 -1.82 -6.08
C LEU A 12 -17.22 -0.37 -5.62
N GLY A 13 -16.56 -0.15 -4.47
CA GLY A 13 -16.34 1.18 -3.88
C GLY A 13 -15.02 1.83 -4.27
N GLY A 14 -14.25 1.20 -5.15
CA GLY A 14 -12.89 1.60 -5.49
C GLY A 14 -11.85 1.24 -4.42
N ILE A 15 -10.59 1.35 -4.81
CA ILE A 15 -9.44 1.02 -3.99
C ILE A 15 -8.31 2.01 -4.29
N SER A 16 -7.61 2.46 -3.25
CA SER A 16 -6.30 3.10 -3.42
C SER A 16 -5.19 2.11 -3.10
N ILE A 17 -4.15 2.12 -3.94
CA ILE A 17 -3.01 1.23 -3.83
C ILE A 17 -1.77 2.10 -3.86
N THR A 18 -1.04 2.12 -2.75
CA THR A 18 0.18 2.92 -2.57
C THR A 18 1.35 1.98 -2.38
N ASP A 19 2.38 2.13 -3.21
CA ASP A 19 3.67 1.47 -2.97
C ASP A 19 4.38 2.22 -1.83
N ILE A 20 4.77 1.50 -0.79
CA ILE A 20 5.43 2.06 0.39
C ILE A 20 6.88 1.55 0.53
N GLY A 21 7.45 1.02 -0.56
CA GLY A 21 8.82 0.56 -0.63
C GLY A 21 9.03 -0.84 -0.03
N GLU A 22 10.24 -1.38 -0.22
CA GLU A 22 10.67 -2.68 0.34
C GLU A 22 9.68 -3.85 0.11
N LYS A 23 9.06 -3.90 -1.08
CA LYS A 23 8.05 -4.90 -1.46
C LYS A 23 6.76 -4.88 -0.62
N ARG A 24 6.50 -3.77 0.08
CA ARG A 24 5.26 -3.55 0.83
C ARG A 24 4.33 -2.63 0.05
N VAL A 25 3.04 -2.94 0.09
CA VAL A 25 2.00 -2.19 -0.61
C VAL A 25 0.85 -1.95 0.35
N LEU A 26 0.41 -0.71 0.46
CA LEU A 26 -0.75 -0.33 1.25
C LEU A 26 -2.00 -0.35 0.37
N PHE A 27 -2.97 -1.16 0.76
CA PHE A 27 -4.29 -1.23 0.14
C PHE A 27 -5.32 -0.53 1.02
N ARG A 28 -5.93 0.54 0.50
CA ARG A 28 -7.04 1.23 1.16
C ARG A 28 -8.33 0.92 0.42
N PHE A 29 -9.19 0.14 1.07
CA PHE A 29 -10.55 -0.13 0.60
C PHE A 29 -11.49 0.94 1.14
N TYR A 30 -12.33 1.50 0.28
CA TYR A 30 -13.35 2.48 0.68
C TYR A 30 -14.71 1.83 0.98
N ASN A 31 -14.81 0.51 0.75
CA ASN A 31 -16.00 -0.28 1.02
C ASN A 31 -15.61 -1.57 1.76
N MET A 32 -16.29 -1.85 2.88
CA MET A 32 -16.02 -3.01 3.73
C MET A 32 -16.36 -4.34 3.06
N ILE A 33 -17.34 -4.37 2.13
CA ILE A 33 -17.70 -5.56 1.35
C ILE A 33 -16.54 -5.96 0.44
N ASP A 34 -15.89 -4.98 -0.21
CA ASP A 34 -14.72 -5.24 -1.05
C ASP A 34 -13.56 -5.79 -0.22
N LEU A 35 -13.29 -5.20 0.95
CA LEU A 35 -12.29 -5.71 1.89
C LEU A 35 -12.61 -7.16 2.30
N LYS A 36 -13.84 -7.44 2.71
CA LYS A 36 -14.28 -8.77 3.13
C LYS A 36 -14.10 -9.80 2.01
N ARG A 37 -14.50 -9.47 0.78
CA ARG A 37 -14.34 -10.36 -0.39
C ARG A 37 -12.87 -10.68 -0.67
N VAL A 38 -11.98 -9.70 -0.51
CA VAL A 38 -10.55 -9.92 -0.67
C VAL A 38 -9.99 -10.77 0.45
N ILE A 39 -10.34 -10.53 1.71
CA ILE A 39 -9.85 -11.35 2.84
C ILE A 39 -10.40 -12.78 2.79
N ASP A 40 -11.69 -12.95 2.51
CA ASP A 40 -12.32 -14.27 2.44
C ASP A 40 -11.81 -15.10 1.24
N GLY A 41 -11.33 -14.44 0.17
CA GLY A 41 -10.78 -15.09 -1.03
C GLY A 41 -9.31 -15.47 -0.95
N MET A 42 -8.66 -15.31 0.22
CA MET A 42 -7.25 -15.69 0.42
C MET A 42 -7.06 -17.21 0.28
N PRO A 43 -5.91 -17.68 -0.26
CA PRO A 43 -4.70 -16.94 -0.57
C PRO A 43 -4.69 -16.27 -1.96
N TRP A 44 -4.05 -15.10 -2.06
CA TRP A 44 -3.84 -14.40 -3.33
C TRP A 44 -2.40 -14.49 -3.79
N PHE A 45 -2.20 -14.79 -5.07
CA PHE A 45 -0.88 -14.78 -5.70
C PHE A 45 -0.77 -13.64 -6.70
N PHE A 46 0.37 -12.95 -6.70
CA PHE A 46 0.73 -11.97 -7.71
C PHE A 46 2.14 -12.25 -8.21
N ASN A 47 2.28 -12.41 -9.53
CA ASN A 47 3.55 -12.70 -10.18
C ASN A 47 4.31 -13.88 -9.53
N ARG A 48 3.61 -14.98 -9.25
CA ARG A 48 4.11 -16.19 -8.54
C ARG A 48 4.53 -15.99 -7.08
N ASN A 49 4.30 -14.81 -6.50
CA ASN A 49 4.54 -14.55 -5.09
C ASN A 49 3.22 -14.52 -4.32
N LEU A 50 3.19 -15.10 -3.12
CA LEU A 50 2.05 -15.02 -2.22
C LEU A 50 1.93 -13.59 -1.68
N ILE A 51 0.72 -13.03 -1.75
CA ILE A 51 0.39 -11.79 -1.05
C ILE A 51 -0.03 -12.16 0.38
N VAL A 52 0.67 -11.58 1.36
CA VAL A 52 0.33 -11.69 2.78
C VAL A 52 -0.31 -10.38 3.22
N PHE A 53 -1.48 -10.47 3.83
CA PHE A 53 -2.22 -9.32 4.33
C PHE A 53 -2.05 -9.19 5.83
N TYR A 54 -1.83 -7.97 6.29
CA TYR A 54 -2.00 -7.58 7.69
C TYR A 54 -3.12 -6.54 7.74
N LYS A 55 -4.22 -6.88 8.43
CA LYS A 55 -5.37 -5.98 8.57
C LYS A 55 -5.15 -5.07 9.76
N LEU A 56 -5.28 -3.77 9.55
CA LEU A 56 -5.30 -2.79 10.63
C LEU A 56 -6.74 -2.74 11.17
N GLU A 57 -6.94 -3.06 12.45
CA GLU A 57 -8.29 -3.22 13.03
C GLU A 57 -8.79 -1.98 13.78
N ASN A 58 -7.89 -1.25 14.46
CA ASN A 58 -8.28 -0.12 15.31
C ASN A 58 -7.79 1.22 14.75
N GLU A 59 -8.53 2.30 14.98
CA GLU A 59 -8.16 3.65 14.50
C GLU A 59 -6.77 4.09 14.99
N GLU A 60 -6.38 3.65 16.18
CA GLU A 60 -5.05 3.91 16.74
C GLU A 60 -3.94 3.21 15.93
N ASP A 61 -4.15 1.95 15.52
CA ASP A 61 -3.22 1.23 14.65
C ASP A 61 -3.13 1.90 13.27
N HIS A 62 -4.25 2.41 12.75
CA HIS A 62 -4.29 3.14 11.48
C HIS A 62 -3.51 4.45 11.59
N LEU A 63 -3.63 5.17 12.70
CA LEU A 63 -2.94 6.44 12.92
C LEU A 63 -1.44 6.23 13.14
N GLN A 64 -1.06 5.27 13.99
CA GLN A 64 0.34 4.93 14.24
C GLN A 64 1.02 4.45 12.95
N PHE A 65 0.37 3.56 12.19
CA PHE A 65 0.87 3.12 10.90
C PHE A 65 0.93 4.25 9.87
N GLY A 66 -0.10 5.09 9.81
CA GLY A 66 -0.12 6.27 8.94
C GLY A 66 1.01 7.25 9.23
N ASN A 67 1.27 7.53 10.52
CA ASN A 67 2.38 8.38 10.96
C ASN A 67 3.74 7.74 10.64
N PHE A 68 3.89 6.44 10.88
CA PHE A 68 5.09 5.70 10.53
C PHE A 68 5.37 5.77 9.03
N ILE A 69 4.37 5.51 8.18
CA ILE A 69 4.53 5.60 6.72
C ILE A 69 4.79 7.04 6.28
N GLY A 70 4.11 8.03 6.86
CA GLY A 70 4.37 9.44 6.58
C GLY A 70 5.82 9.83 6.86
N GLN A 71 6.31 9.50 8.06
CA GLN A 71 7.70 9.73 8.45
C GLN A 71 8.69 8.92 7.61
N PHE A 72 8.37 7.67 7.29
CA PHE A 72 9.21 6.81 6.46
C PHE A 72 9.34 7.36 5.03
N MET A 73 8.22 7.77 4.41
CA MET A 73 8.20 8.34 3.07
C MET A 73 8.90 9.70 3.03
N GLU A 74 8.71 10.55 4.06
CA GLU A 74 9.45 11.80 4.20
C GLU A 74 10.96 11.54 4.39
N TYR A 75 11.33 10.57 5.23
CA TYR A 75 12.71 10.16 5.44
C TYR A 75 13.37 9.70 4.14
N ASP A 76 12.73 8.82 3.38
CA ASP A 76 13.26 8.35 2.09
C ASP A 76 13.35 9.49 1.07
N ALA A 77 12.33 10.35 0.98
CA ALA A 77 12.38 11.56 0.15
C ALA A 77 13.50 12.53 0.58
N THR A 78 13.84 12.61 1.86
CA THR A 78 14.98 13.40 2.34
C THR A 78 16.31 12.80 1.93
N LEU A 79 16.43 11.47 1.79
CA LEU A 79 17.63 10.82 1.25
C LEU A 79 17.77 11.10 -0.25
N VAL A 80 16.66 11.04 -1.00
CA VAL A 80 16.63 11.37 -2.44
C VAL A 80 16.97 12.85 -2.68
N THR A 81 16.39 13.77 -1.92
CA THR A 81 16.64 15.22 -2.08
C THR A 81 18.02 15.65 -1.58
N ARG A 82 18.65 14.90 -0.66
CA ARG A 82 20.05 15.11 -0.27
C ARG A 82 21.06 14.56 -1.28
N GLY A 83 20.66 13.62 -2.13
CA GLY A 83 21.48 13.06 -3.22
C GLY A 83 21.43 13.85 -4.53
N VAL A 84 20.46 14.75 -4.72
CA VAL A 84 20.32 15.59 -5.93
C VAL A 84 20.62 17.06 -5.60
N ARG A 85 21.83 17.29 -5.10
CA ARG A 85 22.49 18.61 -5.16
C ARG A 85 23.80 18.48 -5.91
N ASN A 86 23.71 18.12 -7.18
CA ASN A 86 24.72 18.51 -8.16
C ASN A 86 23.97 19.08 -9.35
N TYR A 87 24.02 20.41 -9.43
CA TYR A 87 23.81 21.14 -10.66
C TYR A 87 24.81 20.60 -11.70
N MET A 88 24.30 20.12 -12.83
CA MET A 88 25.02 20.14 -14.10
C MET A 88 24.02 20.58 -15.17
N HIS A 89 24.25 21.82 -15.63
CA HIS A 89 23.69 22.60 -16.75
C HIS A 89 22.25 22.40 -17.22
#